data_AF-A0A3D5MU75-F1
#
_entry.id   AF-A0A3D5MU75-F1
#
_cell.length_a   1.000
_cell.length_b   1.000
_cell.length_c   1.000
_cell.angle_alpha   90.00
_cell.angle_beta   90.00
_cell.angle_gamma   90.00
#
_symmetry.space_group_name_H-M   'P 1'
#
loop_
_entity.id
_entity.type
_entity.pdbx_description
1 polymer ?
#
loop_
_entity_poly.entity_id
_entity_poly.type
_entity_poly.pdbx_seq_one_letter_code
_entity_poly.pdbx_strand_id
1 'polypeptide(L)'
;MINKFNKTLSLIAAGTLFASNTCIISANADSTPIKLPTQSTKESDYIKLDYKDGHINNAVAFGENKFYINGNIINNIENNYYSSDDNLTLLTDFSSFDISLYGKNYLSAENGDYYIDLQTGEVIEDNLQENNLIDATINLRKKTRKSADDRYFDYYEAKSLNELSNYKFNDPWYETTFSSANPTNGDDSNTPLVVYPDIQGNYIDADYRLGTIAVVTTNKTVSITNTNESSENISIAVSNHKTIGHDASNIYSIATLTITSDEKICKINSLFIEDIENSAVRIYDNGQIVWFDVIQKISKEQSNSNIGGAKYPNTVETYILSDADGKNISLSPNLNYSISEGKIISYSINNNEITIHQITLKTSTDYNYIKSKKTPVKSFDAYDIDSSGELWILQNGFMYRYDSDEWVKTHRVDGLMDNLSVYDSNNFIVCNTDDDRYSIYSNNSNNAESNL
;
A
#
# COMPACT_ATOMS: atom_id res chain seq x y z
N MET A 1 -20.61 18.75 -54.77
CA MET A 1 -21.66 19.17 -55.72
C MET A 1 -22.74 18.09 -55.71
N ILE A 2 -23.76 18.22 -54.84
CA ILE A 2 -25.07 18.85 -55.09
C ILE A 2 -26.07 17.88 -55.76
N ASN A 3 -27.10 17.55 -54.98
CA ASN A 3 -28.50 17.22 -55.32
C ASN A 3 -28.81 15.86 -55.98
N LYS A 4 -29.94 15.18 -55.72
CA LYS A 4 -31.15 15.49 -54.95
C LYS A 4 -31.98 14.19 -54.75
N PHE A 5 -32.53 14.05 -53.54
CA PHE A 5 -33.93 13.73 -53.21
C PHE A 5 -34.62 12.39 -53.61
N ASN A 6 -34.98 11.66 -52.54
CA ASN A 6 -36.35 11.27 -52.10
C ASN A 6 -36.89 9.83 -52.28
N LYS A 7 -37.25 9.28 -51.10
CA LYS A 7 -38.34 8.32 -50.75
C LYS A 7 -38.17 6.90 -51.33
N THR A 8 -38.32 5.81 -50.57
CA THR A 8 -39.48 5.46 -49.72
C THR A 8 -39.16 4.23 -48.85
N LEU A 9 -39.70 4.19 -47.62
CA LEU A 9 -40.13 3.05 -46.78
C LEU A 9 -39.54 1.62 -47.00
N SER A 10 -39.06 0.97 -45.93
CA SER A 10 -39.92 0.14 -45.05
C SER A 10 -39.17 -0.27 -43.77
N LEU A 11 -39.86 -0.12 -42.64
CA LEU A 11 -39.43 -0.52 -41.30
C LEU A 11 -40.25 -1.76 -40.88
N ILE A 12 -39.58 -2.60 -40.10
CA ILE A 12 -40.04 -3.68 -39.22
C ILE A 12 -41.44 -3.45 -38.62
N ALA A 13 -42.29 -4.49 -38.59
CA ALA A 13 -42.97 -5.00 -37.37
C ALA A 13 -44.17 -5.89 -37.71
N ALA A 14 -44.24 -7.06 -37.07
CA ALA A 14 -45.47 -7.83 -36.90
C ALA A 14 -45.52 -8.39 -35.47
N GLY A 15 -46.57 -7.98 -34.73
CA GLY A 15 -47.19 -8.67 -33.60
C GLY A 15 -46.49 -8.50 -32.24
N THR A 16 -47.14 -8.26 -31.10
CA THR A 16 -48.58 -8.24 -30.75
C THR A 16 -48.64 -7.60 -29.34
N LEU A 17 -49.24 -6.42 -29.16
CA LEU A 17 -50.57 -6.12 -28.64
C LEU A 17 -50.81 -6.41 -27.14
N PHE A 18 -51.00 -5.36 -26.33
CA PHE A 18 -52.04 -5.33 -25.30
C PHE A 18 -52.68 -3.94 -25.23
N ALA A 19 -53.99 -3.95 -25.02
CA ALA A 19 -54.94 -2.91 -25.38
C ALA A 19 -54.98 -1.71 -24.44
N SER A 20 -55.28 -0.55 -25.04
CA SER A 20 -55.72 0.68 -24.42
C SER A 20 -57.20 0.65 -24.07
N ASN A 21 -57.59 1.39 -23.03
CA ASN A 21 -58.87 2.09 -23.00
C ASN A 21 -58.70 3.43 -22.29
N THR A 22 -59.11 4.46 -23.00
CA THR A 22 -59.04 5.89 -22.68
C THR A 22 -60.18 6.31 -21.74
N CYS A 23 -59.93 7.25 -20.83
CA CYS A 23 -60.94 8.22 -20.41
C CYS A 23 -60.28 9.55 -20.05
N ILE A 24 -60.82 10.63 -20.63
CA ILE A 24 -60.43 12.03 -20.45
C ILE A 24 -61.22 12.59 -19.27
N ILE A 25 -60.58 13.17 -18.26
CA ILE A 25 -61.13 14.28 -17.45
C ILE A 25 -60.00 15.24 -17.05
N SER A 26 -60.20 16.52 -17.34
CA SER A 26 -59.40 17.67 -16.93
C SER A 26 -59.95 18.35 -15.67
N ALA A 27 -59.04 18.91 -14.85
CA ALA A 27 -59.22 19.86 -13.74
C ALA A 27 -59.85 19.26 -12.45
N ASN A 28 -59.46 19.59 -11.21
CA ASN A 28 -58.77 20.75 -10.65
C ASN A 28 -57.99 20.33 -9.38
N ALA A 29 -57.08 21.22 -8.97
CA ALA A 29 -56.12 21.14 -7.88
C ALA A 29 -56.60 20.54 -6.54
N ASP A 30 -55.78 19.66 -5.97
CA ASP A 30 -55.52 19.64 -4.54
C ASP A 30 -54.06 19.24 -4.28
N SER A 31 -53.33 20.09 -3.57
CA SER A 31 -51.88 20.00 -3.39
C SER A 31 -51.56 19.19 -2.14
N THR A 32 -51.32 17.89 -2.30
CA THR A 32 -50.61 17.08 -1.30
C THR A 32 -49.28 16.61 -1.88
N PRO A 33 -48.12 17.00 -1.33
CA PRO A 33 -46.84 16.52 -1.84
C PRO A 33 -46.76 15.00 -1.64
N ILE A 34 -46.61 14.28 -2.74
CA ILE A 34 -46.29 12.86 -2.76
C ILE A 34 -44.87 12.73 -2.16
N LYS A 35 -44.77 12.25 -0.92
CA LYS A 35 -43.51 11.85 -0.30
C LYS A 35 -42.97 10.65 -1.09
N LEU A 36 -41.95 10.87 -1.92
CA LEU A 36 -41.10 9.79 -2.39
C LEU A 36 -40.50 9.06 -1.16
N PRO A 37 -40.27 7.74 -1.23
CA PRO A 37 -39.67 7.02 -0.12
C PRO A 37 -38.26 7.58 0.11
N THR A 38 -38.09 8.25 1.25
CA THR A 38 -36.78 8.61 1.79
C THR A 38 -36.01 7.31 1.99
N GLN A 39 -34.94 7.10 1.23
CA GLN A 39 -33.86 6.23 1.67
C GLN A 39 -33.48 6.70 3.08
N SER A 40 -33.71 5.87 4.09
CA SER A 40 -33.15 6.11 5.41
C SER A 40 -31.64 5.88 5.29
N THR A 41 -30.90 6.92 4.92
CA THR A 41 -29.47 6.99 5.18
C THR A 41 -29.32 6.88 6.68
N LYS A 42 -28.69 5.80 7.15
CA LYS A 42 -28.15 5.75 8.50
C LYS A 42 -27.20 6.95 8.60
N GLU A 43 -27.61 7.99 9.31
CA GLU A 43 -26.76 9.15 9.55
C GLU A 43 -25.53 8.61 10.29
N SER A 44 -24.36 8.62 9.64
CA SER A 44 -23.12 8.29 10.33
C SER A 44 -22.91 9.40 11.35
N ASP A 45 -23.01 9.08 12.64
CA ASP A 45 -22.64 10.01 13.70
C ASP A 45 -21.19 10.45 13.44
N TYR A 46 -20.99 11.72 13.13
CA TYR A 46 -19.67 12.31 12.92
C TYR A 46 -19.36 13.27 14.06
N ILE A 47 -18.09 13.38 14.42
CA ILE A 47 -17.65 14.34 15.44
C ILE A 47 -17.41 15.69 14.75
N LYS A 48 -18.07 16.74 15.24
CA LYS A 48 -17.85 18.11 14.74
C LYS A 48 -16.73 18.77 15.55
N LEU A 49 -15.78 19.36 14.84
CA LEU A 49 -14.68 20.14 15.40
C LEU A 49 -14.87 21.62 15.05
N ASP A 50 -14.64 22.49 16.03
CA ASP A 50 -14.52 23.92 15.80
C ASP A 50 -13.09 24.26 15.34
N TYR A 51 -12.95 25.38 14.63
CA TYR A 51 -11.64 25.88 14.22
C TYR A 51 -11.09 26.87 15.26
N LYS A 52 -9.77 27.02 15.27
CA LYS A 52 -9.02 28.06 15.97
C LYS A 52 -8.37 28.96 14.92
N ASP A 53 -8.20 30.23 15.26
CA ASP A 53 -7.42 31.17 14.45
C ASP A 53 -5.92 30.85 14.60
N GLY A 54 -5.20 30.84 13.49
CA GLY A 54 -3.76 30.61 13.42
C GLY A 54 -3.31 30.07 12.07
N HIS A 55 -2.20 30.60 11.57
CA HIS A 55 -1.57 30.13 10.34
C HIS A 55 -0.74 28.87 10.61
N ILE A 56 -0.91 27.81 9.82
CA ILE A 56 -0.07 26.62 9.84
C ILE A 56 0.47 26.37 8.43
N ASN A 57 1.79 26.36 8.28
CA ASN A 57 2.45 26.00 7.02
C ASN A 57 2.59 24.49 6.88
N ASN A 58 2.95 23.82 7.97
CA ASN A 58 3.20 22.39 8.01
C ASN A 58 2.91 21.86 9.41
N ALA A 59 2.33 20.67 9.49
CA ALA A 59 2.12 19.99 10.76
C ALA A 59 2.18 18.48 10.58
N VAL A 60 2.67 17.80 11.62
CA VAL A 60 2.72 16.35 11.67
C VAL A 60 2.08 15.88 12.96
N ALA A 61 0.98 15.13 12.87
CA ALA A 61 0.43 14.39 14.00
C ALA A 61 1.25 13.12 14.24
N PHE A 62 1.58 12.84 15.50
CA PHE A 62 2.29 11.61 15.88
C PHE A 62 1.96 11.21 17.31
N GLY A 63 2.01 9.91 17.62
CA GLY A 63 1.74 9.40 18.95
C GLY A 63 0.36 9.81 19.50
N GLU A 64 0.14 9.55 20.78
CA GLU A 64 -1.05 10.04 21.48
C GLU A 64 -0.85 11.51 21.87
N ASN A 65 -1.72 12.39 21.39
CA ASN A 65 -1.76 13.81 21.78
C ASN A 65 -0.46 14.60 21.58
N LYS A 66 0.29 14.25 20.52
CA LYS A 66 1.48 14.98 20.12
C LYS A 66 1.44 15.42 18.67
N PHE A 67 2.06 16.57 18.45
CA PHE A 67 2.10 17.23 17.16
C PHE A 67 3.41 17.99 16.99
N TYR A 68 3.89 18.04 15.76
CA TYR A 68 4.81 19.07 15.31
C TYR A 68 3.98 20.09 14.56
N ILE A 69 4.20 21.38 14.83
CA ILE A 69 3.47 22.47 14.20
C ILE A 69 4.47 23.56 13.80
N ASN A 70 4.51 23.88 12.52
CA ASN A 70 5.16 25.07 12.00
C ASN A 70 4.10 26.12 11.63
N GLY A 71 4.18 27.31 12.22
CA GLY A 71 3.31 28.42 11.85
C GLY A 71 3.16 29.51 12.91
N ASN A 72 2.14 30.36 12.71
CA ASN A 72 1.81 31.55 13.52
C ASN A 72 0.69 31.26 14.51
N ILE A 73 0.80 30.20 15.30
CA ILE A 73 -0.26 29.80 16.24
C ILE A 73 -0.18 30.51 17.61
N ILE A 74 0.94 31.21 17.89
CA ILE A 74 1.15 32.00 19.11
C ILE A 74 1.67 33.39 18.74
N ASN A 75 1.03 34.44 19.27
CA ASN A 75 1.46 35.85 19.16
C ASN A 75 1.72 36.36 17.72
N ASN A 76 1.20 35.68 16.70
CA ASN A 76 1.44 36.00 15.28
C ASN A 76 2.93 36.00 14.88
N ILE A 77 3.75 35.15 15.51
CA ILE A 77 5.16 34.98 15.15
C ILE A 77 5.38 33.56 14.63
N GLU A 78 6.02 33.46 13.48
CA GLU A 78 6.30 32.20 12.79
C GLU A 78 7.39 31.43 13.51
N ASN A 79 7.07 30.21 13.93
CA ASN A 79 7.97 29.37 14.71
C ASN A 79 7.67 27.89 14.51
N ASN A 80 8.62 27.07 14.96
CA ASN A 80 8.52 25.63 15.07
C ASN A 80 8.11 25.23 16.49
N TYR A 81 7.11 24.36 16.63
CA TYR A 81 6.62 23.90 17.92
C TYR A 81 6.56 22.38 17.98
N TYR A 82 7.02 21.82 19.09
CA TYR A 82 6.68 20.48 19.54
C TYR A 82 5.53 20.59 20.55
N SER A 83 4.44 19.88 20.30
CA SER A 83 3.28 19.82 21.18
C SER A 83 3.15 18.45 21.83
N SER A 84 2.97 18.41 23.15
CA SER A 84 2.66 17.20 23.91
C SER A 84 1.72 17.56 25.06
N ASP A 85 0.56 16.91 25.12
CA ASP A 85 -0.42 17.13 26.19
C ASP A 85 -0.80 18.61 26.37
N ASP A 86 -1.16 19.26 25.26
CA ASP A 86 -1.49 20.69 25.15
C ASP A 86 -0.34 21.65 25.52
N ASN A 87 0.82 21.15 25.92
CA ASN A 87 2.02 21.97 26.14
C ASN A 87 2.72 22.19 24.81
N LEU A 88 3.10 23.44 24.55
CA LEU A 88 3.87 23.83 23.37
C LEU A 88 5.29 24.20 23.78
N THR A 89 6.26 23.51 23.19
CA THR A 89 7.68 23.79 23.31
C THR A 89 8.16 24.44 22.02
N LEU A 90 8.73 25.63 22.12
CA LEU A 90 9.36 26.34 21.00
C LEU A 90 10.67 25.63 20.63
N LEU A 91 10.84 25.30 19.35
CA LEU A 91 12.07 24.74 18.79
C LEU A 91 12.82 25.87 18.08
N THR A 92 14.04 26.18 18.54
CA THR A 92 14.82 27.34 18.05
C THR A 92 16.09 26.98 17.29
N ASP A 93 16.45 25.70 17.26
CA ASP A 93 17.75 25.24 16.75
C ASP A 93 17.81 25.24 15.21
N PHE A 94 16.66 25.21 14.53
CA PHE A 94 16.55 25.22 13.07
C PHE A 94 15.42 26.14 12.61
N SER A 95 15.46 26.53 11.33
CA SER A 95 14.52 27.48 10.73
C SER A 95 13.74 26.92 9.54
N SER A 96 14.01 25.68 9.11
CA SER A 96 13.24 25.02 8.04
C SER A 96 11.77 24.84 8.38
N PHE A 97 10.96 24.94 7.32
CA PHE A 97 9.52 24.66 7.28
C PHE A 97 9.22 23.32 6.62
N ASP A 98 10.17 22.79 5.85
CA ASP A 98 10.11 21.47 5.25
C ASP A 98 10.54 20.43 6.28
N ILE A 99 9.61 19.54 6.58
CA ILE A 99 9.79 18.45 7.54
C ILE A 99 9.34 17.16 6.89
N SER A 100 10.11 16.08 7.12
CA SER A 100 9.76 14.74 6.66
C SER A 100 9.91 13.72 7.79
N LEU A 101 9.12 12.65 7.75
CA LEU A 101 9.23 11.57 8.72
C LEU A 101 10.48 10.73 8.45
N TYR A 102 11.24 10.42 9.50
CA TYR A 102 12.36 9.49 9.44
C TYR A 102 12.21 8.36 10.48
N GLY A 103 12.03 7.15 9.97
CA GLY A 103 11.81 5.96 10.78
C GLY A 103 10.62 6.10 11.75
N LYS A 104 10.75 5.51 12.94
CA LYS A 104 9.71 5.53 13.98
C LYS A 104 9.73 6.71 14.93
N ASN A 105 10.89 7.35 15.07
CA ASN A 105 11.17 8.22 16.22
C ASN A 105 11.49 9.65 15.83
N TYR A 106 11.65 9.99 14.55
CA TYR A 106 12.22 11.28 14.19
C TYR A 106 11.45 11.99 13.08
N LEU A 107 11.47 13.32 13.14
CA LEU A 107 11.20 14.18 12.00
C LEU A 107 12.52 14.81 11.54
N SER A 108 12.81 14.74 10.24
CA SER A 108 13.97 15.36 9.61
C SER A 108 13.63 16.77 9.15
N ALA A 109 14.51 17.72 9.44
CA ALA A 109 14.45 19.13 9.05
C ALA A 109 15.73 19.56 8.31
N GLU A 110 15.65 20.66 7.54
CA GLU A 110 16.79 21.21 6.78
C GLU A 110 17.48 20.14 5.90
N ASN A 111 16.69 19.30 5.24
CA ASN A 111 17.19 18.20 4.41
C ASN A 111 18.08 17.17 5.15
N GLY A 112 17.85 16.97 6.45
CA GLY A 112 18.55 15.97 7.25
C GLY A 112 19.72 16.49 8.06
N ASP A 113 19.85 17.81 8.20
CA ASP A 113 20.85 18.42 9.11
C ASP A 113 20.37 18.39 10.58
N TYR A 114 19.05 18.41 10.81
CA TYR A 114 18.46 18.35 12.14
C TYR A 114 17.35 17.30 12.22
N TYR A 115 17.24 16.66 13.38
CA TYR A 115 16.17 15.70 13.67
C TYR A 115 15.47 16.06 14.98
N ILE A 116 14.14 16.00 14.97
CA ILE A 116 13.31 16.19 16.16
C ILE A 116 12.92 14.81 16.67
N ASP A 117 13.30 14.48 17.90
CA ASP A 117 12.87 13.25 18.56
C ASP A 117 11.37 13.34 18.91
N LEU A 118 10.56 12.46 18.35
CA LEU A 118 9.11 12.42 18.50
C LEU A 118 8.66 12.03 19.92
N GLN A 119 9.54 11.41 20.72
CA GLN A 119 9.23 11.07 22.09
C GLN A 119 9.46 12.26 23.03
N THR A 120 10.59 12.97 22.86
CA THR A 120 11.05 13.99 23.82
C THR A 120 10.87 15.42 23.32
N GLY A 121 10.77 15.64 22.02
CA GLY A 121 10.83 16.97 21.39
C GLY A 121 12.25 17.55 21.31
N GLU A 122 13.28 16.78 21.65
CA GLU A 122 14.68 17.21 21.56
C GLU A 122 15.13 17.34 20.11
N VAL A 123 15.87 18.41 19.81
CA VAL A 123 16.48 18.61 18.49
C VAL A 123 17.90 18.08 18.51
N ILE A 124 18.22 17.24 17.53
CA ILE A 124 19.51 16.58 17.33
C ILE A 124 20.12 17.17 16.05
N GLU A 125 21.27 17.83 16.17
CA GLU A 125 22.09 18.28 15.04
C GLU A 125 23.05 17.14 14.64
N ASP A 126 22.55 16.20 13.86
CA ASP A 126 23.32 15.07 13.31
C ASP A 126 22.64 14.56 12.04
N ASN A 127 23.42 14.00 11.12
CA ASN A 127 22.89 13.45 9.87
C ASN A 127 22.46 11.98 10.08
N LEU A 128 21.42 11.77 10.90
CA LEU A 128 20.99 10.44 11.35
C LEU A 128 20.65 9.50 10.18
N GLN A 129 19.93 9.98 9.16
CA GLN A 129 19.57 9.15 8.02
C GLN A 129 20.81 8.67 7.23
N GLU A 130 21.75 9.56 6.93
CA GLU A 130 22.98 9.19 6.23
C GLU A 130 23.86 8.28 7.08
N ASN A 131 24.03 8.58 8.36
CA ASN A 131 24.80 7.75 9.30
C ASN A 131 24.22 6.33 9.37
N ASN A 132 22.91 6.21 9.51
CA ASN A 132 22.22 4.93 9.57
C ASN A 132 22.34 4.15 8.24
N LEU A 133 22.28 4.84 7.10
CA LEU A 133 22.47 4.23 5.78
C LEU A 133 23.90 3.70 5.59
N ILE A 134 24.89 4.47 6.02
CA ILE A 134 26.31 4.08 6.01
C ILE A 134 26.53 2.86 6.91
N ASP A 135 25.99 2.90 8.12
CA ASP A 135 26.09 1.80 9.08
C ASP A 135 25.41 0.52 8.57
N ALA A 136 24.19 0.63 8.04
CA ALA A 136 23.49 -0.48 7.41
C ALA A 136 24.31 -1.10 6.27
N THR A 137 24.89 -0.27 5.41
CA THR A 137 25.74 -0.70 4.29
C THR A 137 26.99 -1.43 4.78
N ILE A 138 27.69 -0.88 5.77
CA ILE A 138 28.89 -1.47 6.36
C ILE A 138 28.54 -2.79 7.05
N ASN A 139 27.46 -2.84 7.82
CA ASN A 139 27.03 -4.01 8.57
C ASN A 139 26.56 -5.14 7.65
N LEU A 140 25.78 -4.83 6.62
CA LEU A 140 25.38 -5.78 5.59
C LEU A 140 26.61 -6.40 4.94
N ARG A 141 27.55 -5.56 4.46
CA ARG A 141 28.79 -6.03 3.82
C ARG A 141 29.63 -6.91 4.74
N LYS A 142 29.74 -6.56 6.03
CA LYS A 142 30.44 -7.38 7.03
C LYS A 142 29.77 -8.75 7.20
N LYS A 143 28.44 -8.79 7.27
CA LYS A 143 27.66 -10.02 7.44
C LYS A 143 27.70 -10.91 6.20
N THR A 144 27.47 -10.35 5.01
CA THR A 144 27.54 -11.11 3.75
C THR A 144 28.95 -11.63 3.49
N ARG A 145 29.99 -10.84 3.71
CA ARG A 145 31.39 -11.30 3.57
C ARG A 145 31.75 -12.43 4.54
N LYS A 146 31.16 -12.44 5.73
CA LYS A 146 31.49 -13.42 6.77
C LYS A 146 30.92 -14.80 6.46
N SER A 147 29.77 -14.87 5.78
CA SER A 147 29.05 -16.13 5.64
C SER A 147 28.42 -16.40 4.28
N ALA A 148 28.27 -15.42 3.39
CA ALA A 148 27.46 -15.55 2.17
C ALA A 148 28.27 -15.50 0.86
N ASP A 149 29.58 -15.81 0.92
CA ASP A 149 30.48 -15.82 -0.24
C ASP A 149 30.18 -16.96 -1.22
N ASP A 150 29.56 -18.05 -0.76
CA ASP A 150 29.04 -19.11 -1.62
C ASP A 150 27.70 -18.75 -2.30
N ARG A 151 26.99 -17.73 -1.79
CA ARG A 151 25.71 -17.26 -2.35
C ARG A 151 25.89 -16.09 -3.31
N TYR A 152 26.71 -15.10 -2.95
CA TYR A 152 26.89 -13.85 -3.71
C TYR A 152 28.32 -13.74 -4.21
N PHE A 153 28.55 -13.28 -5.45
CA PHE A 153 29.92 -13.06 -5.91
C PHE A 153 30.46 -11.68 -5.51
N ASP A 154 29.58 -10.69 -5.42
CA ASP A 154 29.86 -9.28 -5.21
C ASP A 154 29.65 -8.85 -3.74
N TYR A 155 29.70 -9.79 -2.80
CA TYR A 155 29.58 -9.54 -1.36
C TYR A 155 30.59 -8.51 -0.83
N TYR A 156 31.73 -8.36 -1.51
CA TYR A 156 32.80 -7.45 -1.12
C TYR A 156 32.53 -6.01 -1.57
N GLU A 157 31.55 -5.76 -2.43
CA GLU A 157 31.22 -4.43 -2.93
C GLU A 157 30.34 -3.68 -1.94
N ALA A 158 30.48 -2.35 -1.92
CA ALA A 158 29.50 -1.52 -1.24
C ALA A 158 28.25 -1.47 -2.11
N LYS A 159 27.11 -1.85 -1.54
CA LYS A 159 25.83 -1.82 -2.23
C LYS A 159 25.09 -0.53 -1.90
N SER A 160 24.44 0.07 -2.90
CA SER A 160 23.46 1.12 -2.68
C SER A 160 22.23 0.51 -2.03
N LEU A 161 21.80 1.10 -0.92
CA LEU A 161 20.61 0.70 -0.19
C LEU A 161 19.51 1.75 -0.45
N ASN A 162 18.32 1.29 -0.84
CA ASN A 162 17.15 2.15 -1.02
C ASN A 162 16.18 1.90 0.12
N GLU A 163 15.80 2.94 0.87
CA GLU A 163 14.84 2.80 1.97
C GLU A 163 13.45 2.41 1.45
N LEU A 164 12.85 1.40 2.08
CA LEU A 164 11.49 0.97 1.75
C LEU A 164 10.49 2.02 2.23
N SER A 165 9.59 2.44 1.34
CA SER A 165 8.58 3.46 1.62
C SER A 165 7.25 2.86 2.09
N ASN A 166 6.31 3.74 2.49
CA ASN A 166 4.87 3.46 2.64
C ASN A 166 4.42 2.74 3.93
N TYR A 167 5.20 2.83 5.01
CA TYR A 167 4.73 2.50 6.36
C TYR A 167 5.29 3.51 7.37
N LYS A 168 4.46 4.48 7.79
CA LYS A 168 4.88 5.52 8.73
C LYS A 168 5.20 4.92 10.10
N PHE A 169 6.12 5.57 10.80
CA PHE A 169 6.48 5.29 12.19
C PHE A 169 7.03 3.87 12.46
N ASN A 170 7.90 3.36 11.58
CA ASN A 170 8.52 2.04 11.75
C ASN A 170 10.05 2.07 11.62
N ASP A 171 10.68 0.98 12.05
CA ASP A 171 12.11 0.77 11.84
C ASP A 171 12.42 0.70 10.34
N PRO A 172 13.41 1.46 9.85
CA PRO A 172 13.81 1.44 8.46
C PRO A 172 14.25 0.05 8.01
N TRP A 173 13.78 -0.34 6.84
CA TRP A 173 14.29 -1.47 6.06
C TRP A 173 14.72 -0.93 4.71
N TYR A 174 15.72 -1.57 4.11
CA TYR A 174 16.22 -1.17 2.81
C TYR A 174 16.08 -2.30 1.80
N GLU A 175 16.27 -1.97 0.53
CA GLU A 175 16.39 -2.89 -0.58
C GLU A 175 17.73 -2.71 -1.27
N THR A 176 18.32 -3.83 -1.68
CA THR A 176 19.45 -3.86 -2.60
C THR A 176 19.47 -5.15 -3.40
N THR A 177 20.45 -5.29 -4.27
CA THR A 177 20.67 -6.50 -5.07
C THR A 177 22.10 -6.99 -4.93
N PHE A 178 22.25 -8.31 -4.75
CA PHE A 178 23.52 -9.01 -4.93
C PHE A 178 23.44 -9.91 -6.15
N SER A 179 24.58 -10.14 -6.79
CA SER A 179 24.64 -11.03 -7.93
C SER A 179 25.04 -12.42 -7.46
N SER A 180 24.38 -13.46 -7.97
CA SER A 180 24.61 -14.84 -7.53
C SER A 180 26.01 -15.35 -7.87
N ALA A 181 26.65 -16.06 -6.93
CA ALA A 181 27.95 -16.73 -7.16
C ALA A 181 27.83 -18.02 -7.98
N ASN A 182 26.65 -18.65 -7.91
CA ASN A 182 26.37 -19.95 -8.53
C ASN A 182 25.03 -19.89 -9.28
N PRO A 183 24.82 -20.80 -10.26
CA PRO A 183 23.51 -20.94 -10.92
C PRO A 183 22.39 -21.08 -9.90
N THR A 184 21.34 -20.31 -10.08
CA THR A 184 20.22 -20.21 -9.14
C THR A 184 19.04 -19.59 -9.87
N ASN A 185 17.82 -19.79 -9.37
CA ASN A 185 16.67 -19.02 -9.83
C ASN A 185 16.44 -19.14 -11.35
N GLY A 186 16.68 -20.33 -11.89
CA GLY A 186 16.51 -20.64 -13.32
C GLY A 186 17.58 -20.11 -14.26
N ASP A 187 18.62 -19.44 -13.74
CA ASP A 187 19.67 -18.78 -14.53
C ASP A 187 21.07 -19.40 -14.31
N ASP A 188 21.90 -19.32 -15.36
CA ASP A 188 23.21 -19.99 -15.44
C ASP A 188 24.34 -19.27 -14.68
N SER A 189 24.22 -17.97 -14.36
CA SER A 189 25.13 -17.23 -13.44
C SER A 189 24.73 -15.74 -13.33
N ASN A 190 25.24 -15.06 -12.29
CA ASN A 190 25.12 -13.61 -12.08
C ASN A 190 23.66 -13.09 -12.02
N THR A 191 22.74 -13.92 -11.53
CA THR A 191 21.36 -13.52 -11.31
C THR A 191 21.31 -12.42 -10.26
N PRO A 192 20.67 -11.27 -10.52
CA PRO A 192 20.43 -10.28 -9.49
C PRO A 192 19.39 -10.85 -8.51
N LEU A 193 19.76 -10.91 -7.24
CA LEU A 193 18.94 -11.40 -6.14
C LEU A 193 18.58 -10.22 -5.25
N VAL A 194 17.28 -10.01 -5.03
CA VAL A 194 16.77 -8.97 -4.13
C VAL A 194 17.07 -9.35 -2.68
N VAL A 195 17.67 -8.41 -1.96
CA VAL A 195 18.04 -8.55 -0.55
C VAL A 195 17.51 -7.37 0.24
N TYR A 196 16.84 -7.67 1.36
CA TYR A 196 16.35 -6.65 2.29
C TYR A 196 17.15 -6.66 3.59
N PRO A 197 18.01 -5.67 3.83
CA PRO A 197 18.64 -5.46 5.14
C PRO A 197 17.84 -4.53 6.06
N ASP A 198 17.97 -4.76 7.37
CA ASP A 198 17.67 -3.76 8.40
C ASP A 198 18.89 -2.85 8.67
N ILE A 199 18.69 -1.83 9.51
CA ILE A 199 19.75 -0.90 9.93
C ILE A 199 20.94 -1.57 10.64
N GLN A 200 20.73 -2.71 11.32
CA GLN A 200 21.82 -3.50 11.91
C GLN A 200 22.48 -4.43 10.89
N GLY A 201 22.07 -4.40 9.62
CA GLY A 201 22.52 -5.27 8.54
C GLY A 201 22.06 -6.73 8.65
N ASN A 202 21.13 -7.08 9.54
CA ASN A 202 20.44 -8.38 9.40
C ASN A 202 19.63 -8.32 8.11
N TYR A 203 19.65 -9.39 7.32
CA TYR A 203 19.07 -9.34 5.99
C TYR A 203 18.40 -10.65 5.59
N ILE A 204 17.57 -10.59 4.55
CA ILE A 204 16.92 -11.73 3.92
C ILE A 204 17.12 -11.69 2.40
N ASP A 205 17.55 -12.82 1.82
CA ASP A 205 17.51 -13.12 0.38
C ASP A 205 16.05 -13.41 -0.02
N ALA A 206 15.41 -12.44 -0.66
CA ALA A 206 13.98 -12.45 -0.91
C ALA A 206 13.58 -13.44 -2.01
N ASP A 207 14.46 -13.65 -2.99
CA ASP A 207 14.17 -14.46 -4.17
C ASP A 207 14.37 -15.96 -3.93
N TYR A 208 15.01 -16.38 -2.82
CA TYR A 208 15.24 -17.79 -2.55
C TYR A 208 13.97 -18.57 -2.21
N ARG A 209 13.17 -18.12 -1.23
CA ARG A 209 12.05 -18.90 -0.66
C ARG A 209 10.73 -18.58 -1.38
N LEU A 210 9.98 -19.61 -1.75
CA LEU A 210 8.73 -19.47 -2.51
C LEU A 210 7.46 -19.78 -1.70
N GLY A 211 7.62 -20.31 -0.48
CA GLY A 211 6.55 -20.99 0.23
C GLY A 211 6.51 -22.46 -0.14
N THR A 212 5.34 -23.05 -0.36
CA THR A 212 5.20 -24.40 -0.92
C THR A 212 4.37 -24.31 -2.18
N ILE A 213 4.97 -24.68 -3.32
CA ILE A 213 4.30 -24.73 -4.61
C ILE A 213 4.27 -26.19 -5.06
N ALA A 214 3.08 -26.77 -5.12
CA ALA A 214 2.90 -28.10 -5.69
C ALA A 214 2.75 -28.00 -7.21
N VAL A 215 3.51 -28.78 -7.96
CA VAL A 215 3.43 -28.84 -9.42
C VAL A 215 3.00 -30.23 -9.80
N VAL A 216 1.89 -30.33 -10.54
CA VAL A 216 1.36 -31.61 -11.04
C VAL A 216 1.59 -31.65 -12.54
N THR A 217 2.33 -32.66 -13.00
CA THR A 217 2.48 -32.96 -14.42
C THR A 217 1.56 -34.13 -14.80
N THR A 218 1.68 -34.63 -16.02
CA THR A 218 0.97 -35.83 -16.47
C THR A 218 1.28 -37.08 -15.64
N ASN A 219 2.48 -37.19 -15.05
CA ASN A 219 2.94 -38.43 -14.42
C ASN A 219 3.28 -38.30 -12.93
N LYS A 220 3.49 -37.07 -12.41
CA LYS A 220 4.06 -36.84 -11.08
C LYS A 220 3.49 -35.60 -10.41
N THR A 221 3.71 -35.51 -9.10
CA THR A 221 3.42 -34.34 -8.28
C THR A 221 4.63 -34.05 -7.42
N VAL A 222 5.16 -32.83 -7.54
CA VAL A 222 6.37 -32.39 -6.85
C VAL A 222 6.05 -31.14 -6.05
N SER A 223 6.55 -31.03 -4.83
CA SER A 223 6.50 -29.78 -4.06
C SER A 223 7.85 -29.10 -4.11
N ILE A 224 7.89 -27.84 -4.56
CA ILE A 224 9.09 -27.01 -4.62
C ILE A 224 8.92 -25.87 -3.63
N THR A 225 9.97 -25.61 -2.83
CA THR A 225 9.91 -24.61 -1.76
C THR A 225 10.83 -23.42 -1.95
N ASN A 226 11.79 -23.55 -2.86
CA ASN A 226 12.78 -22.52 -3.15
C ASN A 226 13.30 -22.62 -4.59
N THR A 227 14.05 -21.60 -5.00
CA THR A 227 14.53 -21.42 -6.37
C THR A 227 15.84 -22.15 -6.71
N ASN A 228 16.46 -22.82 -5.73
CA ASN A 228 17.67 -23.62 -5.96
C ASN A 228 17.35 -25.10 -6.10
N GLU A 229 16.16 -25.52 -5.67
CA GLU A 229 15.66 -26.87 -5.83
C GLU A 229 15.24 -27.10 -7.29
N SER A 230 15.77 -28.17 -7.85
CA SER A 230 15.14 -28.88 -8.96
C SER A 230 14.78 -30.27 -8.47
N SER A 231 13.56 -30.71 -8.76
CA SER A 231 13.10 -32.05 -8.37
C SER A 231 12.35 -32.66 -9.53
N GLU A 232 12.78 -33.87 -9.91
CA GLU A 232 12.24 -34.60 -11.06
C GLU A 232 12.19 -33.73 -12.34
N ASN A 233 13.25 -32.98 -12.62
CA ASN A 233 13.35 -32.05 -13.77
C ASN A 233 12.32 -30.91 -13.77
N ILE A 234 11.77 -30.56 -12.60
CA ILE A 234 10.91 -29.39 -12.40
C ILE A 234 11.69 -28.35 -11.59
N SER A 235 11.70 -27.10 -12.04
CA SER A 235 12.30 -25.96 -11.34
C SER A 235 11.38 -24.74 -11.36
N ILE A 236 11.59 -23.82 -10.42
CA ILE A 236 10.87 -22.56 -10.34
C ILE A 236 11.87 -21.40 -10.26
N ALA A 237 11.61 -20.35 -11.03
CA ALA A 237 12.35 -19.09 -11.03
C ALA A 237 11.44 -17.91 -10.69
N VAL A 238 12.00 -16.88 -10.07
CA VAL A 238 11.41 -15.59 -9.72
C VAL A 238 12.01 -14.52 -10.63
N SER A 239 11.17 -13.70 -11.24
CA SER A 239 11.60 -12.56 -12.06
C SER A 239 10.66 -11.37 -11.86
N ASN A 240 11.02 -10.22 -12.42
CA ASN A 240 10.20 -8.99 -12.33
C ASN A 240 9.84 -8.59 -10.88
N HIS A 241 10.75 -8.84 -9.94
CA HIS A 241 10.56 -8.51 -8.53
C HIS A 241 10.35 -7.00 -8.39
N LYS A 242 9.24 -6.60 -7.77
CA LYS A 242 8.95 -5.21 -7.42
C LYS A 242 8.37 -5.13 -6.01
N THR A 243 9.10 -4.50 -5.10
CA THR A 243 8.59 -4.19 -3.75
C THR A 243 7.44 -3.18 -3.86
N ILE A 244 6.35 -3.46 -3.16
CA ILE A 244 5.15 -2.60 -3.11
C ILE A 244 4.96 -1.95 -1.75
N GLY A 245 5.55 -2.50 -0.67
CA GLY A 245 5.52 -1.90 0.65
C GLY A 245 5.86 -2.93 1.72
N HIS A 246 5.70 -2.54 2.98
CA HIS A 246 5.99 -3.40 4.12
C HIS A 246 5.09 -3.02 5.31
N ASP A 247 4.96 -3.93 6.28
CA ASP A 247 4.36 -3.68 7.59
C ASP A 247 5.37 -4.02 8.70
N ALA A 248 4.95 -4.06 9.96
CA ALA A 248 5.83 -4.39 11.07
C ALA A 248 6.54 -5.75 10.94
N SER A 249 5.95 -6.73 10.26
CA SER A 249 6.45 -8.11 10.22
C SER A 249 6.82 -8.61 8.84
N ASN A 250 6.33 -8.00 7.76
CA ASN A 250 6.45 -8.51 6.40
C ASN A 250 6.81 -7.41 5.41
N ILE A 251 7.46 -7.81 4.33
CA ILE A 251 7.64 -7.04 3.11
C ILE A 251 6.76 -7.67 2.03
N TYR A 252 6.15 -6.84 1.19
CA TYR A 252 5.25 -7.28 0.13
C TYR A 252 5.86 -6.90 -1.21
N SER A 253 5.89 -7.87 -2.13
CA SER A 253 6.36 -7.67 -3.49
C SER A 253 5.41 -8.28 -4.50
N ILE A 254 5.47 -7.76 -5.73
CA ILE A 254 4.91 -8.40 -6.92
C ILE A 254 6.08 -9.04 -7.65
N ALA A 255 5.88 -10.25 -8.16
CA ALA A 255 6.88 -10.96 -8.97
C ALA A 255 6.20 -11.86 -10.02
N THR A 256 6.96 -12.34 -10.98
CA THR A 256 6.56 -13.39 -11.92
C THR A 256 7.27 -14.68 -11.55
N LEU A 257 6.50 -15.75 -11.33
CA LEU A 257 7.05 -17.10 -11.18
C LEU A 257 6.99 -17.84 -12.51
N THR A 258 8.10 -18.48 -12.86
CA THR A 258 8.26 -19.33 -14.04
C THR A 258 8.54 -20.76 -13.60
N ILE A 259 7.68 -21.69 -13.99
CA ILE A 259 7.89 -23.13 -13.78
C ILE A 259 8.33 -23.75 -15.10
N THR A 260 9.40 -24.53 -15.04
CA THR A 260 9.92 -25.30 -16.18
C THR A 260 9.88 -26.78 -15.84
N SER A 261 9.43 -27.61 -16.78
CA SER A 261 9.38 -29.07 -16.66
C SER A 261 9.70 -29.76 -17.98
N ASP A 262 10.22 -30.99 -17.92
CA ASP A 262 10.33 -31.89 -19.08
C ASP A 262 8.98 -32.46 -19.54
N GLU A 263 7.96 -32.40 -18.69
CA GLU A 263 6.62 -32.89 -18.94
C GLU A 263 5.60 -31.75 -19.01
N LYS A 264 4.43 -32.04 -19.57
CA LYS A 264 3.32 -31.09 -19.58
C LYS A 264 2.82 -30.85 -18.14
N ILE A 265 2.87 -29.60 -17.71
CA ILE A 265 2.33 -29.13 -16.44
C ILE A 265 0.81 -29.07 -16.56
N CYS A 266 0.13 -29.73 -15.63
CA CYS A 266 -1.33 -29.88 -15.59
C CYS A 266 -1.95 -29.06 -14.47
N LYS A 267 -1.26 -28.90 -13.32
CA LYS A 267 -1.71 -28.07 -12.20
C LYS A 267 -0.57 -27.34 -11.50
N ILE A 268 -0.90 -26.18 -10.94
CA ILE A 268 -0.08 -25.48 -9.96
C ILE A 268 -0.91 -25.35 -8.69
N ASN A 269 -0.43 -25.92 -7.60
CA ASN A 269 -1.24 -26.28 -6.44
C ASN A 269 -2.48 -27.06 -6.91
N SER A 270 -3.68 -26.59 -6.58
CA SER A 270 -4.92 -27.18 -7.10
C SER A 270 -5.49 -26.47 -8.33
N LEU A 271 -4.84 -25.40 -8.82
CA LEU A 271 -5.27 -24.67 -10.01
C LEU A 271 -4.94 -25.47 -11.27
N PHE A 272 -5.96 -25.78 -12.08
CA PHE A 272 -5.78 -26.42 -13.38
C PHE A 272 -5.18 -25.45 -14.39
N ILE A 273 -4.20 -25.92 -15.14
CA ILE A 273 -3.54 -25.16 -16.21
C ILE A 273 -4.27 -25.43 -17.51
N GLU A 274 -5.25 -24.59 -17.79
CA GLU A 274 -6.04 -24.62 -19.01
C GLU A 274 -5.87 -23.32 -19.79
N ASP A 275 -5.91 -23.42 -21.12
CA ASP A 275 -5.93 -22.26 -22.02
C ASP A 275 -7.36 -21.71 -22.09
N ILE A 276 -7.75 -21.04 -21.01
CA ILE A 276 -9.04 -20.36 -20.87
C ILE A 276 -8.88 -18.87 -21.13
N GLU A 277 -9.94 -18.24 -21.64
CA GLU A 277 -9.98 -16.79 -21.81
C GLU A 277 -9.73 -16.09 -20.47
N ASN A 278 -8.79 -15.13 -20.45
CA ASN A 278 -8.34 -14.41 -19.25
C ASN A 278 -7.75 -15.31 -18.15
N SER A 279 -7.05 -16.40 -18.51
CA SER A 279 -6.31 -17.22 -17.55
C SER A 279 -5.23 -16.42 -16.82
N ALA A 280 -5.05 -16.67 -15.51
CA ALA A 280 -3.97 -16.07 -14.72
C ALA A 280 -2.58 -16.66 -15.03
N VAL A 281 -2.55 -17.78 -15.74
CA VAL A 281 -1.33 -18.49 -16.13
C VAL A 281 -1.10 -18.33 -17.63
N ARG A 282 0.16 -18.19 -18.02
CA ARG A 282 0.60 -18.13 -19.42
C ARG A 282 1.37 -19.41 -19.73
N ILE A 283 0.97 -20.10 -20.79
CA ILE A 283 1.46 -21.44 -21.13
C ILE A 283 2.35 -21.33 -22.37
N TYR A 284 3.55 -21.90 -22.28
CA TYR A 284 4.53 -21.95 -23.35
C TYR A 284 5.05 -23.38 -23.54
N ASP A 285 5.71 -23.63 -24.66
CA ASP A 285 6.35 -24.90 -25.00
C ASP A 285 5.46 -26.12 -24.75
N ASN A 286 4.26 -26.11 -25.34
CA ASN A 286 3.26 -27.19 -25.19
C ASN A 286 2.88 -27.53 -23.73
N GLY A 287 3.05 -26.58 -22.81
CA GLY A 287 2.75 -26.72 -21.38
C GLY A 287 3.93 -27.16 -20.52
N GLN A 288 5.14 -27.18 -21.06
CA GLN A 288 6.37 -27.43 -20.30
C GLN A 288 6.86 -26.19 -19.54
N ILE A 289 6.44 -24.99 -19.97
CA ILE A 289 6.79 -23.73 -19.32
C ILE A 289 5.49 -22.99 -18.96
N VAL A 290 5.35 -22.60 -17.69
CA VAL A 290 4.18 -21.87 -17.19
C VAL A 290 4.61 -20.64 -16.40
N TRP A 291 4.08 -19.47 -16.76
CA TRP A 291 4.37 -18.19 -16.10
C TRP A 291 3.12 -17.65 -15.43
N PHE A 292 3.25 -17.10 -14.22
CA PHE A 292 2.15 -16.43 -13.52
C PHE A 292 2.67 -15.36 -12.58
N ASP A 293 1.90 -14.29 -12.47
CA ASP A 293 2.25 -13.19 -11.57
C ASP A 293 1.72 -13.48 -10.17
N VAL A 294 2.46 -13.05 -9.16
CA VAL A 294 2.16 -13.29 -7.74
C VAL A 294 2.34 -12.03 -6.91
N ILE A 295 1.61 -11.93 -5.79
CA ILE A 295 2.02 -11.15 -4.64
C ILE A 295 2.70 -12.10 -3.65
N GLN A 296 3.90 -11.75 -3.21
CA GLN A 296 4.59 -12.46 -2.14
C GLN A 296 4.52 -11.64 -0.85
N LYS A 297 4.06 -12.29 0.22
CA LYS A 297 4.18 -11.79 1.60
C LYS A 297 5.40 -12.45 2.22
N ILE A 298 6.44 -11.65 2.42
CA ILE A 298 7.79 -12.09 2.77
C ILE A 298 8.07 -11.70 4.22
N SER A 299 8.29 -12.69 5.09
CA SER A 299 8.58 -12.42 6.49
C SER A 299 9.93 -11.71 6.67
N LYS A 300 9.95 -10.65 7.49
CA LYS A 300 11.18 -9.97 7.95
C LYS A 300 12.02 -10.85 8.89
N GLU A 301 11.38 -11.79 9.60
CA GLU A 301 12.09 -12.77 10.44
C GLU A 301 12.97 -13.68 9.57
N GLN A 302 14.23 -13.87 9.98
CA GLN A 302 15.17 -14.74 9.29
C GLN A 302 14.91 -16.22 9.60
N SER A 303 15.09 -17.07 8.60
CA SER A 303 15.17 -18.52 8.81
C SER A 303 16.36 -18.89 9.70
N ASN A 304 16.18 -19.94 10.49
CA ASN A 304 17.26 -20.56 11.27
C ASN A 304 18.34 -21.19 10.35
N SER A 305 17.96 -21.57 9.15
CA SER A 305 18.85 -22.13 8.13
C SER A 305 19.52 -21.03 7.28
N ASN A 306 20.30 -21.43 6.29
CA ASN A 306 20.94 -20.54 5.32
C ASN A 306 21.07 -21.25 3.96
N ILE A 307 21.34 -20.48 2.90
CA ILE A 307 21.65 -20.98 1.56
C ILE A 307 22.94 -20.33 1.06
N GLY A 308 23.97 -21.14 0.80
CA GLY A 308 25.32 -20.60 0.56
C GLY A 308 25.75 -19.63 1.68
N GLY A 309 25.31 -19.92 2.91
CA GLY A 309 25.47 -19.09 4.11
C GLY A 309 24.80 -17.71 4.12
N ALA A 310 23.99 -17.37 3.11
CA ALA A 310 23.05 -16.25 3.16
C ALA A 310 21.78 -16.58 3.97
N LYS A 311 21.28 -15.59 4.70
CA LYS A 311 19.98 -15.66 5.38
C LYS A 311 18.85 -15.36 4.41
N TYR A 312 17.70 -15.99 4.66
CA TYR A 312 16.48 -15.87 3.85
C TYR A 312 15.25 -15.84 4.77
N PRO A 313 14.06 -15.44 4.27
CA PRO A 313 12.85 -15.31 5.07
C PRO A 313 12.44 -16.61 5.78
N ASN A 314 11.98 -16.50 7.02
CA ASN A 314 11.44 -17.64 7.77
C ASN A 314 10.19 -18.21 7.08
N THR A 315 9.34 -17.34 6.53
CA THR A 315 8.17 -17.73 5.75
C THR A 315 8.00 -16.83 4.54
N VAL A 316 7.45 -17.40 3.46
CA VAL A 316 6.94 -16.67 2.30
C VAL A 316 5.60 -17.28 1.95
N GLU A 317 4.58 -16.44 1.83
CA GLU A 317 3.28 -16.82 1.30
C GLU A 317 3.14 -16.22 -0.11
N THR A 318 2.91 -17.08 -1.09
CA THR A 318 2.77 -16.70 -2.49
C THR A 318 1.29 -16.74 -2.89
N TYR A 319 0.76 -15.63 -3.39
CA TYR A 319 -0.63 -15.46 -3.81
C TYR A 319 -0.68 -15.18 -5.31
N ILE A 320 -1.32 -16.05 -6.09
CA ILE A 320 -1.44 -15.87 -7.54
C ILE A 320 -2.33 -14.66 -7.83
N LEU A 321 -1.98 -13.84 -8.82
CA LEU A 321 -2.81 -12.74 -9.34
C LEU A 321 -4.01 -13.29 -10.13
N SER A 322 -4.88 -13.97 -9.39
CA SER A 322 -6.09 -14.58 -9.90
C SER A 322 -7.24 -14.48 -8.90
N ASP A 323 -8.45 -14.63 -9.40
CA ASP A 323 -9.60 -14.96 -8.55
C ASP A 323 -9.59 -16.46 -8.15
N ALA A 324 -10.62 -16.89 -7.43
CA ALA A 324 -10.76 -18.27 -6.96
C ALA A 324 -10.98 -19.28 -8.09
N ASP A 325 -11.36 -18.84 -9.29
CA ASP A 325 -11.62 -19.68 -10.46
C ASP A 325 -10.41 -19.73 -11.41
N GLY A 326 -9.30 -19.06 -11.06
CA GLY A 326 -8.07 -19.02 -11.86
C GLY A 326 -8.04 -17.95 -12.94
N LYS A 327 -9.02 -17.04 -12.97
CA LYS A 327 -9.02 -15.93 -13.92
C LYS A 327 -8.08 -14.83 -13.46
N ASN A 328 -7.35 -14.24 -14.39
CA ASN A 328 -6.38 -13.19 -14.14
C ASN A 328 -7.02 -11.98 -13.46
N ILE A 329 -6.35 -11.49 -12.42
CA ILE A 329 -6.60 -10.17 -11.85
C ILE A 329 -5.37 -9.31 -12.16
N SER A 330 -5.50 -8.46 -13.18
CA SER A 330 -4.46 -7.49 -13.53
C SER A 330 -4.45 -6.32 -12.56
N LEU A 331 -3.26 -5.94 -12.10
CA LEU A 331 -3.03 -4.70 -11.35
C LEU A 331 -2.57 -3.61 -12.32
N SER A 332 -3.09 -2.40 -12.18
CA SER A 332 -2.67 -1.29 -13.04
C SER A 332 -1.17 -0.98 -12.85
N PRO A 333 -0.45 -0.60 -13.92
CA PRO A 333 0.91 -0.08 -13.77
C PRO A 333 0.88 1.25 -13.01
N ASN A 334 1.99 1.57 -12.32
CA ASN A 334 2.20 2.85 -11.64
C ASN A 334 1.18 3.20 -10.54
N LEU A 335 0.77 2.21 -9.75
CA LEU A 335 -0.01 2.42 -8.53
C LEU A 335 0.90 2.75 -7.35
N ASN A 336 0.40 3.60 -6.45
CA ASN A 336 0.88 3.70 -5.08
C ASN A 336 0.26 2.58 -4.25
N TYR A 337 0.92 2.25 -3.14
CA TYR A 337 0.47 1.19 -2.24
C TYR A 337 0.54 1.68 -0.80
N SER A 338 -0.46 1.30 -0.02
CA SER A 338 -0.46 1.40 1.43
C SER A 338 -0.72 0.01 2.00
N ILE A 339 0.08 -0.40 2.98
CA ILE A 339 0.04 -1.73 3.58
C ILE A 339 -0.33 -1.57 5.05
N SER A 340 -1.35 -2.30 5.50
CA SER A 340 -1.87 -2.23 6.87
C SER A 340 -2.24 -3.62 7.35
N GLU A 341 -1.48 -4.19 8.29
CA GLU A 341 -1.75 -5.52 8.88
C GLU A 341 -2.06 -6.62 7.83
N GLY A 342 -1.30 -6.66 6.72
CA GLY A 342 -1.53 -7.59 5.61
C GLY A 342 -2.68 -7.26 4.66
N LYS A 343 -3.36 -6.13 4.85
CA LYS A 343 -4.23 -5.51 3.86
C LYS A 343 -3.40 -4.68 2.89
N ILE A 344 -3.73 -4.77 1.60
CA ILE A 344 -3.03 -4.03 0.55
C ILE A 344 -4.04 -3.10 -0.12
N ILE A 345 -3.80 -1.79 0.01
CA ILE A 345 -4.56 -0.76 -0.69
C ILE A 345 -3.67 -0.24 -1.80
N SER A 346 -4.06 -0.47 -3.05
CA SER A 346 -3.42 0.20 -4.18
C SER A 346 -4.26 1.36 -4.64
N TYR A 347 -3.63 2.50 -4.93
CA TYR A 347 -4.35 3.71 -5.28
C TYR A 347 -3.60 4.56 -6.31
N SER A 348 -4.37 5.36 -7.05
CA SER A 348 -3.83 6.38 -7.94
C SER A 348 -4.54 7.70 -7.69
N ILE A 349 -3.81 8.79 -7.91
CA ILE A 349 -4.30 10.15 -7.77
C ILE A 349 -4.20 10.84 -9.12
N ASN A 350 -5.28 11.46 -9.55
CA ASN A 350 -5.34 12.27 -10.77
C ASN A 350 -6.29 13.45 -10.53
N ASN A 351 -5.82 14.69 -10.72
CA ASN A 351 -6.62 15.90 -10.54
C ASN A 351 -7.45 15.93 -9.24
N ASN A 352 -6.81 15.65 -8.10
CA ASN A 352 -7.45 15.59 -6.77
C ASN A 352 -8.58 14.54 -6.67
N GLU A 353 -8.57 13.55 -7.54
CA GLU A 353 -9.42 12.37 -7.44
C GLU A 353 -8.58 11.15 -7.10
N ILE A 354 -9.06 10.35 -6.15
CA ILE A 354 -8.43 9.11 -5.75
C ILE A 354 -9.24 7.91 -6.26
N THR A 355 -8.56 6.98 -6.92
CA THR A 355 -9.10 5.66 -7.28
C THR A 355 -8.43 4.62 -6.40
N ILE A 356 -9.23 3.77 -5.75
CA ILE A 356 -8.74 2.71 -4.87
C ILE A 356 -9.05 1.34 -5.45
N HIS A 357 -8.06 0.46 -5.37
CA HIS A 357 -8.16 -0.96 -5.59
C HIS A 357 -7.67 -1.68 -4.34
N GLN A 358 -8.60 -2.17 -3.55
CA GLN A 358 -8.29 -2.99 -2.40
C GLN A 358 -7.96 -4.41 -2.85
N ILE A 359 -6.81 -4.91 -2.41
CA ILE A 359 -6.33 -6.26 -2.66
C ILE A 359 -6.37 -7.02 -1.34
N THR A 360 -7.17 -8.08 -1.31
CA THR A 360 -7.24 -9.00 -0.17
C THR A 360 -6.54 -10.30 -0.55
N LEU A 361 -5.52 -10.67 0.22
CA LEU A 361 -4.84 -11.95 0.10
C LEU A 361 -5.75 -13.06 0.64
N LYS A 362 -6.00 -14.11 -0.15
CA LYS A 362 -6.90 -15.21 0.21
C LYS A 362 -6.18 -16.55 0.18
N THR A 363 -6.13 -17.19 1.34
CA THR A 363 -5.72 -18.58 1.48
C THR A 363 -6.95 -19.48 1.37
N SER A 364 -6.86 -20.55 0.59
CA SER A 364 -7.89 -21.57 0.47
C SER A 364 -7.27 -22.97 0.52
N THR A 365 -8.12 -24.00 0.55
CA THR A 365 -7.66 -25.40 0.43
C THR A 365 -7.01 -25.70 -0.92
N ASP A 366 -7.38 -24.94 -1.95
CA ASP A 366 -7.03 -25.25 -3.33
C ASP A 366 -5.71 -24.58 -3.70
N TYR A 367 -5.67 -23.25 -3.58
CA TYR A 367 -4.48 -22.44 -3.74
C TYR A 367 -4.69 -21.03 -3.14
N ASN A 368 -3.60 -20.28 -3.02
CA ASN A 368 -3.60 -18.89 -2.57
C ASN A 368 -3.84 -17.95 -3.76
N TYR A 369 -4.82 -17.07 -3.63
CA TYR A 369 -5.27 -16.15 -4.70
C TYR A 369 -5.56 -14.76 -4.11
N ILE A 370 -6.00 -13.82 -4.95
CA ILE A 370 -6.36 -12.47 -4.50
C ILE A 370 -7.83 -12.14 -4.79
N LYS A 371 -8.41 -11.26 -3.97
CA LYS A 371 -9.63 -10.55 -4.33
C LYS A 371 -9.29 -9.08 -4.53
N SER A 372 -9.68 -8.53 -5.68
CA SER A 372 -9.55 -7.11 -5.96
C SER A 372 -10.93 -6.45 -6.00
N LYS A 373 -11.10 -5.36 -5.24
CA LYS A 373 -12.32 -4.55 -5.22
C LYS A 373 -11.95 -3.12 -5.61
N LYS A 374 -12.51 -2.65 -6.73
CA LYS A 374 -12.41 -1.25 -7.12
C LYS A 374 -13.46 -0.45 -6.34
N THR A 375 -13.03 0.60 -5.66
CA THR A 375 -13.91 1.56 -4.99
C THR A 375 -14.20 2.73 -5.93
N PRO A 376 -15.42 3.30 -5.90
CA PRO A 376 -15.73 4.49 -6.70
C PRO A 376 -14.72 5.61 -6.48
N VAL A 377 -14.41 6.32 -7.57
CA VAL A 377 -13.54 7.48 -7.57
C VAL A 377 -14.10 8.53 -6.60
N LYS A 378 -13.23 9.16 -5.82
CA LYS A 378 -13.63 10.19 -4.87
C LYS A 378 -12.70 11.40 -4.99
N SER A 379 -13.29 12.59 -5.07
CA SER A 379 -12.52 13.83 -4.97
C SER A 379 -12.12 14.12 -3.54
N PHE A 380 -11.02 14.83 -3.36
CA PHE A 380 -10.52 15.25 -2.06
C PHE A 380 -9.87 16.64 -2.15
N ASP A 381 -9.85 17.35 -1.03
CA ASP A 381 -9.12 18.59 -0.84
C ASP A 381 -7.69 18.27 -0.33
N ALA A 382 -7.60 17.34 0.62
CA ALA A 382 -6.35 16.77 1.13
C ALA A 382 -6.47 15.25 1.32
N TYR A 383 -5.34 14.56 1.40
CA TYR A 383 -5.29 13.15 1.78
C TYR A 383 -4.06 12.87 2.64
N ASP A 384 -4.13 11.84 3.47
CA ASP A 384 -2.99 11.34 4.22
C ASP A 384 -3.10 9.81 4.41
N ILE A 385 -1.99 9.17 4.75
CA ILE A 385 -1.94 7.78 5.20
C ILE A 385 -1.53 7.78 6.68
N ASP A 386 -2.31 7.12 7.53
CA ASP A 386 -2.03 7.10 8.96
C ASP A 386 -0.92 6.11 9.35
N SER A 387 -0.59 6.06 10.64
CA SER A 387 0.44 5.16 11.18
C SER A 387 0.14 3.67 11.00
N SER A 388 -1.13 3.33 10.78
CA SER A 388 -1.56 1.96 10.52
C SER A 388 -1.58 1.62 9.03
N GLY A 389 -1.36 2.59 8.14
CA GLY A 389 -1.47 2.40 6.69
C GLY A 389 -2.88 2.60 6.13
N GLU A 390 -3.83 3.09 6.93
CA GLU A 390 -5.17 3.42 6.43
C GLU A 390 -5.17 4.76 5.69
N LEU A 391 -5.98 4.87 4.64
CA LEU A 391 -6.05 6.06 3.81
C LEU A 391 -7.15 7.00 4.30
N TRP A 392 -6.81 8.28 4.42
CA TRP A 392 -7.68 9.35 4.86
C TRP A 392 -7.80 10.42 3.80
N ILE A 393 -8.99 11.00 3.67
CA ILE A 393 -9.24 12.16 2.81
C ILE A 393 -10.06 13.22 3.54
N LEU A 394 -9.83 14.46 3.17
CA LEU A 394 -10.67 15.60 3.45
C LEU A 394 -11.47 15.95 2.20
N GLN A 395 -12.78 16.16 2.34
CA GLN A 395 -13.65 16.54 1.22
C GLN A 395 -14.77 17.45 1.72
N ASN A 396 -14.77 18.70 1.29
CA ASN A 396 -15.76 19.74 1.62
C ASN A 396 -16.03 19.85 3.13
N GLY A 397 -14.96 19.86 3.93
CA GLY A 397 -15.01 19.90 5.39
C GLY A 397 -15.46 18.61 6.07
N PHE A 398 -15.52 17.48 5.37
CA PHE A 398 -15.71 16.17 5.97
C PHE A 398 -14.46 15.31 5.83
N MET A 399 -14.08 14.64 6.92
CA MET A 399 -13.03 13.64 6.88
C MET A 399 -13.61 12.25 6.64
N TYR A 400 -12.94 11.48 5.80
CA TYR A 400 -13.27 10.09 5.55
C TYR A 400 -12.04 9.22 5.71
N ARG A 401 -12.24 8.06 6.33
CA ARG A 401 -11.26 6.99 6.45
C ARG A 401 -11.68 5.83 5.56
N TYR A 402 -10.76 5.25 4.81
CA TYR A 402 -11.04 4.04 4.05
C TYR A 402 -10.81 2.80 4.93
N ASP A 403 -11.90 2.19 5.41
CA ASP A 403 -11.87 1.12 6.41
C ASP A 403 -11.70 -0.29 5.82
N SER A 404 -11.08 -0.39 4.64
CA SER A 404 -10.98 -1.63 3.84
C SER A 404 -12.30 -2.19 3.32
N ASP A 405 -13.36 -1.39 3.22
CA ASP A 405 -14.50 -1.76 2.38
C ASP A 405 -15.20 -0.56 1.78
N GLU A 406 -15.30 0.52 2.55
CA GLU A 406 -15.92 1.76 2.12
C GLU A 406 -15.24 2.99 2.74
N TRP A 407 -15.69 4.16 2.29
CA TRP A 407 -15.31 5.41 2.91
C TRP A 407 -16.22 5.68 4.11
N VAL A 408 -15.66 5.54 5.31
CA VAL A 408 -16.35 5.88 6.54
C VAL A 408 -16.16 7.36 6.83
N LYS A 409 -17.25 8.10 6.91
CA LYS A 409 -17.23 9.50 7.36
C LYS A 409 -16.98 9.53 8.87
N THR A 410 -15.99 10.30 9.32
CA THR A 410 -15.57 10.31 10.73
C THR A 410 -15.81 11.67 11.40
N HIS A 411 -15.36 12.75 10.76
CA HIS A 411 -15.38 14.10 11.36
C HIS A 411 -15.92 15.16 10.41
N ARG A 412 -16.43 16.25 10.99
CA ARG A 412 -16.77 17.51 10.30
C ARG A 412 -15.88 18.61 10.84
N VAL A 413 -15.22 19.32 9.93
CA VAL A 413 -14.36 20.48 10.19
C VAL A 413 -14.87 21.70 9.43
N ASP A 414 -14.18 22.84 9.50
CA ASP A 414 -14.47 23.99 8.65
C ASP A 414 -14.38 23.58 7.17
N GLY A 415 -15.30 24.10 6.35
CA GLY A 415 -15.39 23.74 4.93
C GLY A 415 -14.23 24.25 4.09
N LEU A 416 -13.44 25.17 4.62
CA LEU A 416 -12.27 25.75 3.95
C LEU A 416 -11.00 24.93 4.18
N MET A 417 -10.94 24.01 5.15
CA MET A 417 -9.74 23.21 5.41
C MET A 417 -9.27 22.47 4.16
N ASP A 418 -7.96 22.53 3.88
CA ASP A 418 -7.34 22.01 2.65
C ASP A 418 -6.01 21.27 2.90
N ASN A 419 -5.59 21.16 4.17
CA ASN A 419 -4.43 20.41 4.61
C ASN A 419 -4.80 19.39 5.70
N LEU A 420 -4.11 18.25 5.72
CA LEU A 420 -4.42 17.13 6.58
C LEU A 420 -3.15 16.38 7.01
N SER A 421 -3.00 16.15 8.31
CA SER A 421 -2.03 15.21 8.87
C SER A 421 -2.71 14.29 9.88
N VAL A 422 -2.58 12.97 9.69
CA VAL A 422 -3.24 11.94 10.49
C VAL A 422 -2.21 10.98 11.07
N TYR A 423 -2.22 10.82 12.39
CA TYR A 423 -1.51 9.73 13.04
C TYR A 423 -2.37 8.49 13.16
N ASP A 424 -3.62 8.65 13.61
CA ASP A 424 -4.65 7.62 13.69
C ASP A 424 -6.05 8.27 13.83
N SER A 425 -7.08 7.46 14.11
CA SER A 425 -8.46 7.95 14.29
C SER A 425 -8.67 8.85 15.50
N ASN A 426 -7.75 8.84 16.45
CA ASN A 426 -7.79 9.58 17.70
C ASN A 426 -6.81 10.76 17.73
N ASN A 427 -5.94 10.92 16.73
CA ASN A 427 -4.94 11.98 16.72
C ASN A 427 -4.67 12.50 15.29
N PHE A 428 -5.16 13.71 14.99
CA PHE A 428 -4.95 14.37 13.70
C PHE A 428 -5.05 15.90 13.80
N ILE A 429 -4.54 16.57 12.77
CA ILE A 429 -4.63 18.01 12.59
C ILE A 429 -5.07 18.33 11.16
N VAL A 430 -5.97 19.31 11.02
CA VAL A 430 -6.37 19.90 9.75
C VAL A 430 -6.15 21.40 9.79
N CYS A 431 -5.77 21.99 8.66
CA CYS A 431 -5.63 23.44 8.54
C CYS A 431 -6.02 23.95 7.16
N ASN A 432 -6.21 25.27 7.08
CA ASN A 432 -6.18 26.03 5.85
C ASN A 432 -5.10 27.11 6.00
N THR A 433 -4.11 27.09 5.10
CA THR A 433 -2.98 28.02 5.13
C THR A 433 -3.39 29.43 4.69
N ASP A 434 -4.35 29.58 3.77
CA ASP A 434 -4.79 30.88 3.24
C ASP A 434 -5.73 31.67 4.17
N ASP A 435 -6.55 30.97 4.97
CA ASP A 435 -7.60 31.52 5.83
C ASP A 435 -7.19 31.61 7.31
N ASP A 436 -5.95 31.25 7.64
CA ASP A 436 -5.38 31.24 9.00
C ASP A 436 -6.26 30.48 10.01
N ARG A 437 -6.63 29.22 9.67
CA ARG A 437 -7.47 28.39 10.54
C ARG A 437 -6.95 26.97 10.67
N TYR A 438 -7.16 26.38 11.84
CA TYR A 438 -6.84 24.98 12.08
C TYR A 438 -7.75 24.33 13.11
N SER A 439 -7.83 23.00 13.07
CA SER A 439 -8.46 22.17 14.10
C SER A 439 -7.52 21.03 14.48
N ILE A 440 -7.38 20.80 15.78
CA ILE A 440 -6.66 19.64 16.33
C ILE A 440 -7.67 18.72 16.97
N TYR A 441 -7.55 17.43 16.70
CA TYR A 441 -8.28 16.40 17.41
C TYR A 441 -7.29 15.49 18.11
N SER A 442 -7.46 15.36 19.42
CA SER A 442 -6.84 14.30 20.19
C SER A 442 -7.84 13.71 21.17
N ASN A 443 -8.01 12.40 21.16
CA ASN A 443 -8.86 11.68 22.09
C ASN A 443 -8.00 10.80 23.00
N ASN A 444 -7.69 11.33 24.18
CA ASN A 444 -7.04 10.53 25.22
C ASN A 444 -8.02 9.45 25.68
N SER A 445 -7.68 8.18 25.43
CA SER A 445 -8.37 7.01 25.99
C SER A 445 -8.39 7.01 27.53
N ASN A 446 -7.71 7.97 28.17
CA ASN A 446 -7.75 8.27 29.61
C ASN A 446 -8.84 9.27 30.05
N ASN A 447 -9.63 9.87 29.15
CA ASN A 447 -10.70 10.83 29.50
C ASN A 447 -12.13 10.24 29.43
N ALA A 448 -12.26 8.94 29.62
CA ALA A 448 -13.55 8.32 29.93
C ALA A 448 -13.90 8.45 31.43
N GLU A 449 -13.77 9.64 32.03
CA GLU A 449 -14.37 10.02 33.33
C GLU A 449 -14.01 11.49 33.69
N SER A 450 -14.56 12.47 32.97
CA SER A 450 -14.61 13.86 33.50
C SER A 450 -15.79 14.68 32.98
N ASN A 451 -16.91 14.02 32.65
CA ASN A 451 -18.21 14.68 32.57
C ASN A 451 -19.01 14.42 33.85
N LEU A 452 -18.78 15.27 34.86
CA LEU A 452 -19.76 15.61 35.90
C LEU A 452 -19.67 17.11 36.21
#